data_AF-A0A6C0FHE8-F1
#
_entry.id   AF-A0A6C0FHE8-F1
#
_cell.length_a   1.000
_cell.length_b   1.000
_cell.length_c   1.000
_cell.angle_alpha   90.00
_cell.angle_beta   90.00
_cell.angle_gamma   90.00
#
_symmetry.space_group_name_H-M   'P 1'
#
loop_
_entity.id
_entity.type
_entity.pdbx_description
1 polymer ?
#
loop_
_entity_poly.entity_id
_entity_poly.type
_entity_poly.pdbx_seq_one_letter_code
_entity_poly.pdbx_strand_id
1 'polypeptide(L)'
;MSWTEEVALILLNFLHDPEIIYYLLTIAKPIHFKHLFEEAKRFHESLRVSRLDRWNKTKELCKQRKFNEMNNLVPVTTTLPFDNGMWKNSCELLKSIRFMREGFLRRKYGVNGHAEDVDLEIPLKIKSVNLILEDSIDGSEFRGYHGFGSIKEALDDFEMYQDIDNEIGEETPYNELPYLLIEVWCDGTCQSGYSTRKYTFRDNTELYIHEIMN
;
A
#
# COMPACT_ATOMS: atom_id res chain seq x y z
N MET A 1 4.89 20.50 18.49
CA MET A 1 3.44 20.71 18.35
C MET A 1 3.00 20.03 17.08
N SER A 2 1.78 19.52 17.05
CA SER A 2 1.18 18.99 15.82
C SER A 2 0.69 20.15 14.93
N TRP A 3 0.61 19.95 13.60
CA TRP A 3 0.06 20.96 12.68
C TRP A 3 -1.36 21.41 13.10
N THR A 4 -2.15 20.47 13.64
CA THR A 4 -3.50 20.77 14.13
C THR A 4 -3.47 21.74 15.32
N GLU A 5 -2.54 21.56 16.26
CA GLU A 5 -2.37 22.46 17.41
C GLU A 5 -1.92 23.86 16.99
N GLU A 6 -0.96 23.96 16.07
CA GLU A 6 -0.46 25.26 15.61
C GLU A 6 -1.55 26.06 14.89
N VAL A 7 -2.29 25.43 13.99
CA VAL A 7 -3.41 26.08 13.29
C VAL A 7 -4.53 26.44 14.27
N ALA A 8 -4.86 25.57 15.22
CA ALA A 8 -5.86 25.86 16.25
C ALA A 8 -5.49 27.10 17.08
N LEU A 9 -4.22 27.20 17.51
CA LEU A 9 -3.71 28.33 18.30
C LEU A 9 -3.74 29.63 17.49
N ILE A 10 -3.38 29.58 16.21
CA ILE A 10 -3.48 30.75 15.33
C ILE A 10 -4.94 31.19 15.20
N LEU A 11 -5.85 30.27 14.89
CA LEU A 11 -7.27 30.60 14.72
C LEU A 11 -7.92 31.08 16.02
N LEU A 12 -7.48 30.57 17.18
CA LEU A 12 -7.94 31.01 18.50
C LEU A 12 -7.66 32.49 18.75
N ASN A 13 -6.57 33.02 18.21
CA ASN A 13 -6.22 34.44 18.32
C ASN A 13 -7.14 35.36 17.50
N PHE A 14 -7.88 34.84 16.52
CA PHE A 14 -8.75 35.63 15.64
C PHE A 14 -10.24 35.37 15.86
N LEU A 15 -10.62 34.11 16.02
CA LEU A 15 -12.02 33.69 16.08
C LEU A 15 -12.55 33.66 17.51
N HIS A 16 -11.67 33.42 18.50
CA HIS A 16 -11.99 33.30 19.92
C HIS A 16 -13.11 32.28 20.27
N ASP A 17 -13.48 31.42 19.32
CA ASP A 17 -14.53 30.41 19.48
C ASP A 17 -13.95 29.01 19.16
N PRO A 18 -13.82 28.14 20.18
CA PRO A 18 -13.26 26.80 20.00
C PRO A 18 -14.14 25.88 19.14
N GLU A 19 -15.46 26.06 19.10
CA GLU A 19 -16.37 25.21 18.30
C GLU A 19 -16.23 25.50 16.81
N ILE A 20 -16.13 26.78 16.44
CA ILE A 20 -15.87 27.20 15.06
C ILE A 20 -14.50 26.71 14.61
N ILE A 21 -13.48 26.82 15.48
CA ILE A 21 -12.13 26.32 15.19
C ILE A 21 -12.14 24.80 14.96
N TYR A 22 -12.85 24.06 15.81
CA TYR A 22 -13.00 22.62 15.64
C TYR A 22 -13.64 22.28 14.29
N TYR A 23 -14.76 22.94 13.94
CA TYR A 23 -15.42 22.75 12.66
C TYR A 23 -14.48 23.05 11.46
N LEU A 24 -13.77 24.17 11.48
CA LEU A 24 -12.81 24.52 10.42
C LEU A 24 -11.68 23.49 10.30
N LEU A 25 -11.17 22.98 11.43
CA LEU A 25 -10.14 21.93 11.44
C LEU A 25 -10.65 20.60 10.88
N THR A 26 -11.93 20.25 11.07
CA THR A 26 -12.50 19.03 10.47
C THR A 26 -12.51 19.08 8.94
N ILE A 27 -12.63 20.28 8.36
CA ILE A 27 -12.59 20.49 6.90
C ILE A 27 -11.14 20.59 6.40
N ALA A 28 -10.29 21.36 7.10
CA ALA A 28 -8.93 21.65 6.63
C ALA A 28 -7.97 20.46 6.76
N LYS A 29 -8.14 19.63 7.79
CA LYS A 29 -7.23 18.52 8.09
C LYS A 29 -7.17 17.46 6.96
N PRO A 30 -8.29 16.98 6.39
CA PRO A 30 -8.26 16.10 5.22
C PRO A 30 -7.56 16.73 4.00
N ILE A 31 -7.78 18.04 3.76
CA ILE A 31 -7.17 18.76 2.63
C ILE A 31 -5.66 18.84 2.80
N HIS A 32 -5.20 19.19 4.00
CA HIS A 32 -3.78 19.26 4.34
C HIS A 32 -3.08 17.90 4.17
N PHE A 33 -3.67 16.82 4.68
CA PHE A 33 -3.10 15.48 4.51
C PHE A 33 -3.05 15.04 3.05
N LYS A 34 -4.09 15.35 2.26
CA LYS A 34 -4.07 15.07 0.82
C LYS A 34 -2.94 15.82 0.12
N HIS A 35 -2.72 17.09 0.46
CA HIS A 35 -1.60 17.85 -0.10
C HIS A 35 -0.26 17.24 0.30
N LEU A 36 -0.03 16.94 1.58
CA LEU A 36 1.21 16.31 2.04
C LEU A 36 1.48 15.00 1.32
N PHE A 37 0.45 14.19 1.11
CA PHE A 37 0.55 12.95 0.36
C PHE A 37 0.97 13.18 -1.09
N GLU A 38 0.34 14.12 -1.80
CA GLU A 38 0.71 14.46 -3.19
C GLU A 38 2.12 15.04 -3.30
N GLU A 39 2.54 15.84 -2.31
CA GLU A 39 3.89 16.39 -2.25
C GLU A 39 4.93 15.28 -2.03
N ALA A 40 4.69 14.39 -1.06
CA ALA A 40 5.53 13.23 -0.82
C ALA A 40 5.62 12.34 -2.08
N LYS A 41 4.49 12.11 -2.77
CA LYS A 41 4.44 11.36 -4.03
C LYS A 41 5.32 12.01 -5.10
N ARG A 42 5.16 13.31 -5.36
CA ARG A 42 5.97 14.06 -6.34
C ARG A 42 7.45 14.05 -5.97
N PHE A 43 7.78 14.19 -4.69
CA PHE A 43 9.14 14.11 -4.21
C PHE A 43 9.74 12.72 -4.50
N HIS A 44 9.05 11.65 -4.13
CA HIS A 44 9.48 10.29 -4.41
C HIS A 44 9.60 9.99 -5.91
N GLU A 45 8.70 10.52 -6.74
CA GLU A 45 8.81 10.44 -8.20
C GLU A 45 10.04 11.19 -8.72
N SER A 46 10.35 12.37 -8.19
CA SER A 46 11.51 13.15 -8.61
C SER A 46 12.85 12.52 -8.27
N LEU A 47 12.91 11.66 -7.26
CA LEU A 47 14.10 10.87 -6.94
C LEU A 47 14.37 9.77 -7.98
N ARG A 48 13.34 9.30 -8.72
CA ARG A 48 13.47 8.17 -9.64
C ARG A 48 14.31 8.55 -10.86
N VAL A 49 15.43 7.85 -11.03
CA VAL A 49 16.20 7.87 -12.28
C VAL A 49 15.68 6.83 -13.27
N SER A 50 15.70 7.19 -14.56
CA SER A 50 15.34 6.27 -15.63
C SER A 50 16.24 5.03 -15.62
N ARG A 51 15.76 3.91 -16.16
CA ARG A 51 16.55 2.66 -16.25
C ARG A 51 17.82 2.86 -17.08
N LEU A 52 17.77 3.71 -18.10
CA LEU A 52 18.91 4.01 -18.96
C LEU A 52 19.96 4.85 -18.22
N ASP A 53 19.55 5.94 -17.57
CA ASP A 53 20.44 6.81 -16.81
C ASP A 53 21.10 6.07 -15.65
N ARG A 54 20.36 5.14 -15.04
CA ARG A 54 20.86 4.21 -14.02
C ARG A 54 22.04 3.38 -14.55
N TRP A 55 21.86 2.68 -15.67
CA TRP A 55 22.92 1.86 -16.24
C TRP A 55 24.13 2.68 -16.68
N ASN A 56 23.91 3.87 -17.22
CA ASN A 56 24.98 4.78 -17.59
C ASN A 56 25.81 5.21 -16.37
N LYS A 57 25.16 5.62 -15.29
CA LYS A 57 25.84 6.03 -14.04
C LYS A 57 26.60 4.88 -13.39
N THR A 58 26.01 3.69 -13.34
CA THR A 58 26.70 2.47 -12.86
C THR A 58 27.91 2.13 -13.74
N LYS A 59 27.79 2.23 -15.07
CA LYS A 59 28.90 1.97 -15.99
C LYS A 59 30.06 2.96 -15.80
N GLU A 60 29.76 4.24 -15.58
CA GLU A 60 30.77 5.26 -15.31
C GLU A 60 31.48 5.06 -13.98
N LEU A 61 30.73 4.81 -12.89
CA LEU A 61 31.34 4.50 -11.59
C LEU A 61 32.17 3.21 -11.64
N CYS A 62 31.79 2.24 -12.51
CA CYS A 62 32.50 0.97 -12.67
C CYS A 62 33.86 1.20 -13.31
N LYS A 63 33.89 2.00 -14.39
CA LYS A 63 35.14 2.44 -15.02
C LYS A 63 36.05 3.16 -14.04
N GLN A 64 35.47 3.97 -13.14
CA GLN A 64 36.21 4.75 -12.14
C GLN A 64 36.60 3.92 -10.90
N ARG A 65 36.20 2.64 -10.80
CA ARG A 65 36.41 1.74 -9.65
C ARG A 65 35.89 2.32 -8.32
N LYS A 66 34.92 3.24 -8.38
CA LYS A 66 34.29 3.86 -7.20
C LYS A 66 33.11 3.02 -6.73
N PHE A 67 33.40 1.79 -6.34
CA PHE A 67 32.37 0.81 -5.96
C PHE A 67 31.67 1.18 -4.65
N ASN A 68 32.32 1.96 -3.79
CA ASN A 68 31.72 2.53 -2.57
C ASN A 68 30.60 3.56 -2.87
N GLU A 69 30.66 4.22 -4.02
CA GLU A 69 29.61 5.15 -4.49
C GLU A 69 28.50 4.40 -5.25
N MET A 70 28.73 3.12 -5.58
CA MET A 70 27.68 2.20 -6.02
C MET A 70 27.05 1.55 -4.80
N ASN A 71 25.96 2.11 -4.29
CA ASN A 71 25.20 1.39 -3.27
C ASN A 71 24.58 0.14 -3.94
N ASN A 72 25.23 -1.01 -3.75
CA ASN A 72 24.83 -2.33 -4.27
C ASN A 72 23.56 -2.86 -3.58
N LEU A 73 23.13 -2.18 -2.53
CA LEU A 73 22.06 -2.56 -1.63
C LEU A 73 21.00 -1.46 -1.58
N VAL A 74 20.73 -0.72 -2.66
CA VAL A 74 19.54 0.16 -2.75
C VAL A 74 19.06 0.10 -4.19
N PRO A 75 17.74 -0.01 -4.45
CA PRO A 75 17.21 0.25 -5.78
C PRO A 75 17.70 1.64 -6.20
N VAL A 76 18.60 1.69 -7.20
CA VAL A 76 19.41 2.86 -7.61
C VAL A 76 18.56 4.08 -8.05
N THR A 77 17.23 4.00 -7.93
CA THR A 77 16.27 5.10 -8.07
C THR A 77 16.10 5.96 -6.82
N THR A 78 16.76 5.67 -5.70
CA THR A 78 16.76 6.55 -4.51
C THR A 78 18.18 6.91 -4.13
N THR A 79 18.51 8.20 -4.24
CA THR A 79 19.85 8.77 -3.99
C THR A 79 20.17 8.99 -2.52
N LEU A 80 19.28 8.60 -1.61
CA LEU A 80 19.46 8.84 -0.18
C LEU A 80 20.43 7.82 0.43
N PRO A 81 21.33 8.25 1.34
CA PRO A 81 22.14 7.32 2.12
C PRO A 81 21.23 6.55 3.08
N PHE A 82 21.23 5.22 2.96
CA PHE A 82 20.58 4.33 3.92
C PHE A 82 21.65 3.83 4.90
N ASP A 83 21.41 3.96 6.20
CA ASP A 83 22.12 3.13 7.16
C ASP A 83 21.62 1.67 7.09
N ASN A 84 22.32 0.73 7.74
CA ASN A 84 21.96 -0.70 7.69
C ASN A 84 20.53 -0.98 8.18
N GLY A 85 20.01 -0.19 9.13
CA GLY A 85 18.65 -0.33 9.65
C GLY A 85 17.62 0.15 8.63
N MET A 86 17.84 1.33 8.04
CA MET A 86 17.01 1.89 6.99
C MET A 86 16.98 0.99 5.75
N TRP A 87 18.11 0.36 5.41
CA TRP A 87 18.15 -0.61 4.31
C TRP A 87 17.29 -1.84 4.62
N LYS A 88 17.45 -2.44 5.81
CA LYS A 88 16.64 -3.60 6.21
C LYS A 88 15.14 -3.26 6.14
N ASN A 89 14.76 -2.10 6.67
CA ASN A 89 13.37 -1.62 6.59
C ASN A 89 12.92 -1.41 5.14
N SER A 90 13.79 -0.87 4.28
CA SER A 90 13.50 -0.72 2.85
C SER A 90 13.33 -2.06 2.15
N CYS A 91 14.13 -3.08 2.47
CA CYS A 91 13.94 -4.44 1.96
C CYS A 91 12.61 -5.03 2.39
N GLU A 92 12.25 -4.91 3.67
CA GLU A 92 10.96 -5.40 4.15
C GLU A 92 9.80 -4.67 3.46
N LEU A 93 9.88 -3.35 3.31
CA LEU A 93 8.90 -2.56 2.54
C LEU A 93 8.81 -2.99 1.07
N LEU A 94 9.93 -3.31 0.43
CA LEU A 94 9.94 -3.83 -0.95
C LEU A 94 9.25 -5.18 -1.06
N LYS A 95 9.37 -6.05 -0.05
CA LYS A 95 8.59 -7.30 0.00
C LYS A 95 7.10 -7.00 0.12
N SER A 96 6.72 -6.02 0.94
CA SER A 96 5.32 -5.58 1.11
C SER A 96 4.72 -5.01 -0.18
N ILE A 97 5.52 -4.33 -1.01
CA ILE A 97 5.06 -3.73 -2.28
C ILE A 97 4.54 -4.79 -3.26
N ARG A 98 5.08 -6.02 -3.23
CA ARG A 98 4.62 -7.11 -4.11
C ARG A 98 3.13 -7.41 -3.92
N PHE A 99 2.66 -7.37 -2.68
CA PHE A 99 1.25 -7.58 -2.33
C PHE A 99 0.33 -6.43 -2.78
N MET A 100 0.88 -5.27 -3.14
CA MET A 100 0.12 -4.11 -3.60
C MET A 100 -0.20 -4.16 -5.09
N ARG A 101 0.28 -5.19 -5.82
CA ARG A 101 -0.03 -5.39 -7.24
C ARG A 101 -1.54 -5.37 -7.48
N GLU A 102 -1.93 -4.76 -8.58
CA GLU A 102 -3.34 -4.66 -8.98
C GLU A 102 -3.89 -6.06 -9.24
N GLY A 103 -5.04 -6.36 -8.66
CA GLY A 103 -5.72 -7.65 -8.79
C GLY A 103 -5.24 -8.74 -7.86
N PHE A 104 -4.21 -8.54 -7.04
CA PHE A 104 -3.81 -9.58 -6.07
C PHE A 104 -4.68 -9.57 -4.80
N LEU A 105 -4.98 -8.40 -4.24
CA LEU A 105 -5.90 -8.27 -3.10
C LEU A 105 -7.26 -7.80 -3.61
N ARG A 106 -8.29 -8.65 -3.47
CA ARG A 106 -9.65 -8.37 -3.97
C ARG A 106 -10.68 -8.37 -2.84
N ARG A 107 -11.85 -7.79 -3.12
CA ARG A 107 -13.06 -7.94 -2.30
C ARG A 107 -14.27 -8.20 -3.19
N LYS A 108 -15.30 -8.82 -2.63
CA LYS A 108 -16.60 -8.93 -3.30
C LYS A 108 -17.30 -7.58 -3.34
N TYR A 109 -17.68 -7.14 -4.53
CA TYR A 109 -18.46 -5.93 -4.79
C TYR A 109 -19.80 -6.28 -5.41
N GLY A 110 -20.86 -5.60 -4.96
CA GLY A 110 -22.22 -5.84 -5.44
C GLY A 110 -22.54 -5.10 -6.73
N VAL A 111 -22.87 -5.85 -7.77
CA VAL A 111 -23.34 -5.32 -9.05
C VAL A 111 -24.65 -6.01 -9.42
N ASN A 112 -25.75 -5.26 -9.52
CA ASN A 112 -27.03 -5.69 -10.10
C ASN A 112 -27.40 -7.18 -9.87
N GLY A 113 -27.50 -7.61 -8.60
CA GLY A 113 -27.95 -8.96 -8.24
C GLY A 113 -26.88 -10.07 -8.29
N HIS A 114 -25.62 -9.75 -8.58
CA HIS A 114 -24.47 -10.65 -8.49
C HIS A 114 -23.27 -9.97 -7.79
N ALA A 115 -22.23 -10.75 -7.45
CA ALA A 115 -20.98 -10.25 -6.91
C ALA A 115 -19.88 -10.37 -7.96
N GLU A 116 -19.05 -9.34 -8.05
CA GLU A 116 -17.79 -9.36 -8.79
C GLU A 116 -16.63 -9.19 -7.81
N ASP A 117 -15.51 -9.84 -8.09
CA ASP A 117 -14.29 -9.66 -7.33
C ASP A 117 -13.53 -8.47 -7.90
N VAL A 118 -13.44 -7.40 -7.11
CA VAL A 118 -12.80 -6.14 -7.51
C VAL A 118 -11.54 -5.89 -6.70
N ASP A 119 -10.60 -5.14 -7.28
CA ASP A 119 -9.38 -4.74 -6.60
C ASP A 119 -9.69 -3.93 -5.32
N LEU A 120 -8.96 -4.26 -4.26
CA LEU A 120 -9.15 -3.65 -2.95
C LEU A 120 -8.63 -2.21 -2.91
N GLU A 121 -9.32 -1.30 -2.22
CA GLU A 121 -8.89 0.09 -2.11
C GLU A 121 -7.55 0.22 -1.36
N ILE A 122 -6.71 1.18 -1.76
CA ILE A 122 -5.36 1.39 -1.18
C ILE A 122 -5.33 1.38 0.36
N PRO A 123 -6.21 2.07 1.09
CA PRO A 123 -6.24 2.01 2.55
C PRO A 123 -6.39 0.60 3.12
N LEU A 124 -7.26 -0.20 2.50
CA LEU A 124 -7.54 -1.57 2.92
C LEU A 124 -6.43 -2.52 2.48
N LYS A 125 -5.80 -2.29 1.31
CA LYS A 125 -4.58 -2.99 0.91
C LYS A 125 -3.46 -2.79 1.92
N ILE A 126 -3.18 -1.54 2.30
CA ILE A 126 -2.14 -1.23 3.30
C ILE A 126 -2.44 -1.95 4.61
N LYS A 127 -3.69 -1.91 5.09
CA LYS A 127 -4.08 -2.60 6.32
C LYS A 127 -3.92 -4.11 6.20
N SER A 128 -4.35 -4.70 5.09
CA SER A 128 -4.22 -6.15 4.82
C SER A 128 -2.75 -6.57 4.78
N VAL A 129 -1.89 -5.83 4.08
CA VAL A 129 -0.46 -6.15 3.98
C VAL A 129 0.24 -6.08 5.35
N ASN A 130 -0.11 -5.11 6.18
CA ASN A 130 0.38 -5.05 7.55
C ASN A 130 -0.01 -6.33 8.31
N LEU A 131 -1.30 -6.72 8.28
CA LEU A 131 -1.80 -7.92 8.97
C LEU A 131 -1.20 -9.23 8.41
N ILE A 132 -0.97 -9.33 7.10
CA ILE A 132 -0.28 -10.48 6.47
C ILE A 132 1.10 -10.69 7.07
N LEU A 133 1.85 -9.60 7.27
CA LEU A 133 3.25 -9.61 7.71
C LEU A 133 3.42 -9.59 9.23
N GLU A 134 2.33 -9.38 9.97
CA GLU A 134 2.36 -9.24 11.42
C GLU A 134 2.32 -10.61 12.13
N ASP A 135 3.26 -10.84 13.04
CA ASP A 135 3.33 -12.05 13.90
C ASP A 135 2.46 -11.94 15.17
N SER A 136 1.53 -10.97 15.23
CA SER A 136 0.62 -10.77 16.36
C SER A 136 -0.61 -11.69 16.28
N ILE A 137 -1.41 -11.69 17.35
CA ILE A 137 -2.71 -12.37 17.40
C ILE A 137 -3.62 -11.82 16.28
N ASP A 138 -3.66 -10.50 16.12
CA ASP A 138 -4.46 -9.83 15.09
C ASP A 138 -4.06 -10.28 13.67
N GLY A 139 -2.76 -10.39 13.40
CA GLY A 139 -2.25 -10.94 12.13
C GLY A 139 -2.63 -12.41 11.94
N SER A 140 -2.58 -13.20 13.02
CA SER A 140 -3.01 -14.60 13.00
C SER A 140 -4.51 -14.76 12.77
N GLU A 141 -5.34 -13.91 13.39
CA GLU A 141 -6.80 -13.89 13.20
C GLU A 141 -7.16 -13.48 11.78
N PHE A 142 -6.51 -12.43 11.24
CA PHE A 142 -6.67 -12.01 9.85
C PHE A 142 -6.36 -13.13 8.86
N ARG A 143 -5.25 -13.86 9.08
CA ARG A 143 -4.83 -14.98 8.23
C ARG A 143 -5.74 -16.22 8.40
N GLY A 144 -6.40 -16.35 9.56
CA GLY A 144 -7.28 -17.47 9.87
C GLY A 144 -6.56 -18.81 9.74
N TYR A 145 -7.09 -19.70 8.90
CA TYR A 145 -6.49 -21.01 8.62
C TYR A 145 -5.39 -20.96 7.55
N HIS A 146 -5.19 -19.83 6.87
CA HIS A 146 -4.21 -19.70 5.82
C HIS A 146 -2.83 -19.36 6.41
N GLY A 147 -1.88 -20.27 6.28
CA GLY A 147 -0.51 -20.00 6.67
C GLY A 147 0.12 -18.90 5.80
N PHE A 148 1.11 -18.18 6.34
CA PHE A 148 1.91 -17.21 5.57
C PHE A 148 2.55 -17.85 4.32
N GLY A 149 2.88 -19.14 4.37
CA GLY A 149 3.39 -19.90 3.23
C GLY A 149 2.42 -19.94 2.04
N SER A 150 1.14 -20.24 2.27
CA SER A 150 0.13 -20.33 1.21
C SER A 150 -0.15 -18.97 0.57
N ILE A 151 -0.16 -17.91 1.38
CA ILE A 151 -0.29 -16.52 0.90
C ILE A 151 0.88 -16.16 -0.02
N LYS A 152 2.09 -16.59 0.37
CA LYS A 152 3.30 -16.32 -0.41
C LYS A 152 3.34 -17.12 -1.72
N GLU A 153 2.90 -18.38 -1.69
CA GLU A 153 2.79 -19.24 -2.88
C GLU A 153 1.84 -18.61 -3.91
N ALA A 154 0.64 -18.20 -3.49
CA ALA A 154 -0.31 -17.51 -4.37
C ALA A 154 0.26 -16.21 -4.97
N LEU A 155 1.05 -15.45 -4.18
CA LEU A 155 1.73 -14.25 -4.68
C LEU A 155 2.80 -14.61 -5.71
N ASP A 156 3.63 -15.62 -5.44
CA ASP A 156 4.69 -16.03 -6.34
C ASP A 156 4.11 -16.56 -7.67
N ASP A 157 3.00 -17.30 -7.64
CA ASP A 157 2.26 -17.75 -8.83
C ASP A 157 1.66 -16.57 -9.61
N PHE A 158 1.02 -15.62 -8.91
CA PHE A 158 0.48 -14.41 -9.54
C PHE A 158 1.55 -13.60 -10.30
N GLU A 159 2.74 -13.43 -9.70
CA GLU A 159 3.84 -12.73 -10.34
C GLU A 159 4.34 -13.48 -11.59
N MET A 160 4.37 -14.81 -11.56
CA MET A 160 4.76 -15.63 -12.71
C MET A 160 3.81 -15.41 -13.90
N TYR A 161 2.50 -15.42 -13.68
CA TYR A 161 1.53 -15.15 -14.77
C TYR A 161 1.70 -13.75 -15.34
N GLN A 162 1.83 -12.72 -14.49
CA GLN A 162 2.04 -11.35 -14.98
C GLN A 162 3.33 -11.20 -15.79
N ASP A 163 4.41 -11.87 -15.38
CA ASP A 163 5.68 -11.81 -16.11
C ASP A 163 5.56 -12.52 -17.48
N ILE A 164 4.86 -13.67 -17.55
CA ILE A 164 4.58 -14.39 -18.81
C ILE A 164 3.74 -13.53 -19.76
N ASP A 165 2.65 -12.94 -19.28
CA ASP A 165 1.76 -12.09 -20.09
C ASP A 165 2.53 -10.90 -20.69
N ASN A 166 3.44 -10.30 -19.91
CA ASN A 166 4.30 -9.20 -20.37
C ASN A 166 5.33 -9.63 -21.44
N GLU A 167 5.76 -10.90 -21.43
CA GLU A 167 6.72 -11.44 -22.39
C GLU A 167 6.06 -11.90 -23.70
N ILE A 168 4.89 -12.52 -23.61
CA ILE A 168 4.21 -13.16 -24.75
C ILE A 168 3.16 -12.23 -25.37
N GLY A 169 2.65 -11.26 -24.62
CA GLY A 169 1.62 -10.31 -25.06
C GLY A 169 0.20 -10.87 -25.11
N GLU A 170 -0.01 -12.07 -24.57
CA GLU A 170 -1.34 -12.65 -24.31
C GLU A 170 -1.66 -12.44 -22.83
N GLU A 171 -2.75 -11.73 -22.53
CA GLU A 171 -3.15 -11.46 -21.14
C GLU A 171 -4.00 -12.63 -20.60
N THR A 172 -3.55 -13.22 -19.50
CA THR A 172 -4.31 -14.19 -18.74
C THR A 172 -5.59 -13.52 -18.21
N PRO A 173 -6.78 -14.12 -18.36
CA PRO A 173 -8.03 -13.53 -17.89
C PRO A 173 -7.95 -13.16 -16.41
N TYR A 174 -8.42 -11.95 -16.05
CA TYR A 174 -8.31 -11.41 -14.69
C TYR A 174 -8.90 -12.33 -13.61
N ASN A 175 -9.96 -13.08 -13.93
CA ASN A 175 -10.63 -14.04 -13.06
C ASN A 175 -9.88 -15.38 -12.90
N GLU A 176 -8.86 -15.64 -13.71
CA GLU A 176 -8.05 -16.87 -13.69
C GLU A 176 -6.68 -16.65 -13.00
N LEU A 177 -6.30 -15.40 -12.77
CA LEU A 177 -5.08 -15.07 -12.02
C LEU A 177 -5.23 -15.41 -10.53
N PRO A 178 -4.19 -15.90 -9.84
CA PRO A 178 -4.21 -16.11 -8.39
C PRO A 178 -4.50 -14.83 -7.61
N TYR A 179 -5.28 -14.91 -6.52
CA TYR A 179 -5.59 -13.75 -5.68
C TYR A 179 -5.99 -14.12 -4.26
N LEU A 180 -5.91 -13.14 -3.36
CA LEU A 180 -6.51 -13.21 -2.02
C LEU A 180 -7.83 -12.46 -2.02
N LEU A 181 -8.88 -13.15 -1.60
CA LEU A 181 -10.18 -12.53 -1.38
C LEU A 181 -10.28 -12.09 0.08
N ILE A 182 -10.44 -10.78 0.29
CA ILE A 182 -10.51 -10.16 1.61
C ILE A 182 -11.96 -9.85 1.98
N GLU A 183 -12.37 -10.36 3.14
CA GLU A 183 -13.65 -10.01 3.76
C GLU A 183 -13.47 -8.76 4.63
N VAL A 184 -14.42 -7.83 4.53
CA VAL A 184 -14.38 -6.55 5.23
C VAL A 184 -15.57 -6.42 6.17
N TRP A 185 -15.28 -6.28 7.45
CA TRP A 185 -16.26 -6.15 8.53
C TRP A 185 -16.24 -4.72 9.07
N CYS A 186 -17.42 -4.17 9.40
CA CYS A 186 -17.55 -2.87 10.03
C CYS A 186 -18.43 -2.97 11.26
N ASP A 187 -17.95 -2.43 12.39
CA ASP A 187 -18.70 -2.36 13.64
C ASP A 187 -19.26 -3.73 14.09
N GLY A 188 -18.46 -4.80 13.94
CA GLY A 188 -18.82 -6.17 14.31
C GLY A 188 -19.87 -6.83 13.40
N THR A 189 -20.30 -6.13 12.33
CA THR A 189 -21.13 -6.73 11.29
C THR A 189 -20.28 -7.07 10.08
N CYS A 190 -20.30 -8.35 9.69
CA CYS A 190 -19.83 -8.73 8.37
C CYS A 190 -20.67 -7.95 7.39
N GLN A 191 -20.03 -7.21 6.49
CA GLN A 191 -20.73 -6.76 5.30
C GLN A 191 -20.85 -7.97 4.37
N SER A 192 -21.62 -8.97 4.81
CA SER A 192 -21.88 -10.18 4.07
C SER A 192 -22.66 -9.80 2.84
N GLY A 193 -21.96 -9.79 1.71
CA GLY A 193 -22.54 -9.49 0.41
C GLY A 193 -22.57 -8.00 0.11
N TYR A 194 -21.88 -7.63 -0.98
CA TYR A 194 -22.35 -6.58 -1.88
C TYR A 194 -22.26 -5.14 -1.33
N SER A 195 -21.26 -4.83 -0.51
CA SER A 195 -21.10 -3.45 -0.02
C SER A 195 -20.54 -2.50 -1.09
N THR A 196 -21.34 -1.49 -1.43
CA THR A 196 -20.98 -0.36 -2.30
C THR A 196 -20.33 0.79 -1.52
N ARG A 197 -20.10 0.63 -0.21
CA ARG A 197 -19.58 1.69 0.66
C ARG A 197 -18.12 2.01 0.31
N LYS A 198 -17.80 3.30 0.25
CA LYS A 198 -16.43 3.81 0.23
C LYS A 198 -15.92 3.95 1.67
N TYR A 199 -14.80 3.31 1.98
CA TYR A 199 -14.23 3.23 3.33
C TYR A 199 -13.48 4.49 3.74
N THR A 200 -13.52 4.81 5.04
CA THR A 200 -12.71 5.87 5.65
C THR A 200 -11.83 5.33 6.78
N PHE A 201 -10.65 5.91 7.00
CA PHE A 201 -9.69 5.48 8.03
C PHE A 201 -10.19 5.57 9.49
N ARG A 202 -11.39 6.12 9.73
CA ARG A 202 -11.97 6.26 11.08
C ARG A 202 -12.94 5.13 11.45
N ASP A 203 -13.27 4.27 10.50
CA ASP A 203 -14.22 3.18 10.70
C ASP A 203 -13.54 2.03 11.48
N ASN A 204 -14.20 1.46 12.50
CA ASN A 204 -13.78 0.22 13.17
C ASN A 204 -13.92 -0.95 12.19
N THR A 205 -12.93 -1.04 11.31
CA THR A 205 -12.91 -1.98 10.19
C THR A 205 -12.10 -3.19 10.59
N GLU A 206 -12.67 -4.37 10.52
CA GLU A 206 -11.95 -5.64 10.69
C GLU A 206 -11.79 -6.29 9.32
N LEU A 207 -10.68 -7.00 9.11
CA LEU A 207 -10.36 -7.63 7.84
C LEU A 207 -10.02 -9.10 8.09
N TYR A 208 -10.39 -9.96 7.15
CA TYR A 208 -10.07 -11.38 7.19
C TYR A 208 -9.79 -11.90 5.78
N ILE A 209 -8.89 -12.89 5.65
CA ILE A 209 -8.76 -13.64 4.40
C ILE A 209 -9.94 -14.61 4.32
N HIS A 210 -10.79 -14.40 3.33
CA HIS A 210 -11.92 -15.28 3.02
C HIS A 210 -11.46 -16.51 2.25
N GLU A 211 -10.61 -16.30 1.23
CA GLU A 211 -10.20 -17.32 0.28
C GLU A 211 -8.86 -16.97 -0.36
N ILE A 212 -8.09 -18.00 -0.70
CA ILE A 212 -6.89 -17.92 -1.53
C ILE A 212 -7.18 -18.71 -2.80
N MET A 213 -7.21 -18.01 -3.92
CA MET A 213 -7.35 -18.61 -5.24
C MET A 213 -5.95 -18.79 -5.82
N ASN A 214 -5.60 -20.04 -6.15
CA ASN A 214 -4.35 -20.44 -6.81
C ASN A 214 -4.63 -20.84 -8.25
#